data_AF-A0A374NI57-F1
#
_entry.id   AF-A0A374NI57-F1
#
_cell.length_a   1.000
_cell.length_b   1.000
_cell.length_c   1.000
_cell.angle_alpha   90.00
_cell.angle_beta   90.00
_cell.angle_gamma   90.00
#
_symmetry.space_group_name_H-M   'P 1'
#
loop_
_entity.id
_entity.type
_entity.pdbx_description
1 polymer ?
#
loop_
_entity_poly.entity_id
_entity_poly.type
_entity_poly.pdbx_seq_one_letter_code
_entity_poly.pdbx_strand_id
1 'polypeptide(L)'
;MEYIKSWLKTILYMNVLLLICDNLMQKTAYEKYYRFFSGFLLVVCLLKPVIDFTGTEQYFQVSFLQEEWKNERNLLGNVKEFQDMQDVLKKEYETAYKNQIEEIAKKKNIQVKKITFWWDNKKEHLKQIEIRGILLKGSDSTLHTTDNPSHVESLKKILMQLYDLEESDVFVEVE
;
A
#
# COMPACT_ATOMS: atom_id res chain seq x y z
N MET A 1 -42.96 -12.27 11.01
CA MET A 1 -43.86 -11.17 10.59
C MET A 1 -43.15 -9.81 10.52
N GLU A 2 -42.26 -9.47 11.45
CA GLU A 2 -41.53 -8.19 11.41
C GLU A 2 -40.56 -8.07 10.23
N TYR A 3 -39.86 -9.15 9.88
CA TYR A 3 -38.97 -9.21 8.71
C TYR A 3 -39.70 -8.86 7.40
N ILE A 4 -40.88 -9.47 7.15
CA ILE A 4 -41.69 -9.18 5.96
C ILE A 4 -42.14 -7.72 5.92
N LYS A 5 -42.51 -7.15 7.07
CA LYS A 5 -42.87 -5.72 7.17
C LYS A 5 -41.68 -4.82 6.86
N SER A 6 -40.50 -5.16 7.36
CA SER A 6 -39.27 -4.42 7.10
C SER A 6 -38.86 -4.48 5.64
N TRP A 7 -38.88 -5.68 5.06
CA TRP A 7 -38.62 -5.92 3.64
C TRP A 7 -39.57 -5.15 2.74
N LEU A 8 -40.88 -5.18 3.04
CA LEU A 8 -41.88 -4.43 2.29
C LEU A 8 -41.66 -2.92 2.39
N LYS A 9 -41.25 -2.41 3.58
CA LYS A 9 -40.83 -1.01 3.73
C LYS A 9 -39.61 -0.68 2.87
N THR A 10 -38.61 -1.56 2.81
CA THR A 10 -37.43 -1.38 1.95
C THR A 10 -37.82 -1.33 0.47
N ILE A 11 -38.71 -2.22 0.00
CA ILE A 11 -39.23 -2.17 -1.37
C ILE A 11 -39.96 -0.84 -1.62
N LEU A 12 -40.79 -0.40 -0.67
CA LEU A 12 -41.51 0.86 -0.78
C LEU A 12 -40.55 2.05 -0.92
N TYR A 13 -39.52 2.13 -0.05
CA TYR A 13 -38.52 3.19 -0.10
C TYR A 13 -37.73 3.18 -1.41
N MET A 14 -37.32 2.00 -1.88
CA MET A 14 -36.63 1.86 -3.17
C MET A 14 -37.52 2.27 -4.34
N ASN A 15 -38.81 1.92 -4.31
CA ASN A 15 -39.74 2.28 -5.38
C ASN A 15 -39.98 3.80 -5.42
N VAL A 16 -40.12 4.45 -4.26
CA VAL A 16 -40.20 5.93 -4.18
C VAL A 16 -38.92 6.57 -4.72
N LEU A 17 -37.74 6.05 -4.37
CA LEU A 17 -36.46 6.54 -4.88
C LEU A 17 -36.36 6.38 -6.41
N LEU A 18 -36.74 5.21 -6.92
CA LEU A 18 -36.77 4.93 -8.36
C LEU A 18 -37.73 5.86 -9.11
N LEU A 19 -38.86 6.23 -8.50
CA LEU A 19 -39.80 7.19 -9.09
C LEU A 19 -39.20 8.60 -9.19
N ILE A 20 -38.47 9.03 -8.14
CA ILE A 20 -37.75 10.31 -8.14
C ILE A 20 -36.64 10.30 -9.19
N CYS A 21 -35.86 9.22 -9.25
CA CYS A 21 -34.81 9.06 -10.25
C CYS A 21 -35.37 8.93 -11.67
N ASP A 22 -36.55 8.34 -11.87
CA ASP A 22 -37.24 8.31 -13.17
C ASP A 22 -37.62 9.73 -13.60
N ASN A 23 -38.23 10.50 -12.69
CA ASN A 23 -38.59 11.89 -12.96
C ASN A 23 -37.37 12.79 -13.25
N LEU A 24 -36.21 12.50 -12.66
CA LEU A 24 -34.96 13.20 -12.93
C LEU A 24 -34.33 12.80 -14.26
N MET A 25 -34.45 11.53 -14.66
CA MET A 25 -33.83 10.99 -15.88
C MET A 25 -34.72 11.14 -17.12
N GLN A 26 -36.02 11.42 -16.95
CA GLN A 26 -36.93 11.78 -18.04
C GLN A 26 -36.35 12.96 -18.83
N LYS A 27 -36.27 12.81 -20.16
CA LYS A 27 -35.66 13.75 -21.14
C LYS A 27 -34.14 13.69 -21.31
N THR A 28 -33.46 12.72 -20.71
CA THR A 28 -32.04 12.47 -20.99
C THR A 28 -31.87 11.34 -22.01
N ALA A 29 -30.73 11.29 -22.71
CA ALA A 29 -30.38 10.16 -23.57
C ALA A 29 -30.26 8.81 -22.81
N TYR A 30 -30.25 8.85 -21.48
CA TYR A 30 -30.05 7.70 -20.59
C TYR A 30 -31.35 7.04 -20.12
N GLU A 31 -32.52 7.54 -20.52
CA GLU A 31 -33.83 7.01 -20.11
C GLU A 31 -33.98 5.50 -20.39
N LYS A 32 -33.53 5.03 -21.56
CA LYS A 32 -33.59 3.60 -21.93
C LYS A 32 -32.73 2.73 -21.01
N TYR A 33 -31.53 3.19 -20.66
CA TYR A 33 -30.63 2.47 -19.77
C TYR A 33 -31.17 2.48 -18.34
N TYR A 34 -31.69 3.63 -17.90
CA TYR A 34 -32.29 3.77 -16.58
C TYR A 34 -33.51 2.86 -16.41
N ARG A 35 -34.40 2.79 -17.40
CA ARG A 35 -35.59 1.94 -17.35
C ARG A 35 -35.26 0.44 -17.29
N PHE A 36 -34.20 0.02 -17.97
CA PHE A 36 -33.70 -1.35 -17.85
C PHE A 36 -33.08 -1.61 -16.47
N PHE A 37 -32.25 -0.67 -16.01
CA PHE A 37 -31.57 -0.77 -14.71
C PHE A 37 -32.55 -0.77 -13.54
N SER A 38 -33.56 0.11 -13.53
CA SER A 38 -34.58 0.19 -12.49
C SER A 38 -35.45 -1.06 -12.42
N GLY A 39 -35.80 -1.64 -13.58
CA GLY A 39 -36.49 -2.92 -13.67
C GLY A 39 -35.66 -4.06 -13.09
N PHE A 40 -34.38 -4.14 -13.45
CA PHE A 40 -33.46 -5.13 -12.88
C PHE A 40 -33.29 -4.95 -11.37
N LEU A 41 -33.13 -3.71 -10.90
CA LEU A 41 -32.96 -3.39 -9.49
C LEU A 41 -34.19 -3.77 -8.65
N LEU A 42 -35.41 -3.62 -9.21
CA LEU A 42 -36.64 -4.11 -8.60
C LEU A 42 -36.66 -5.63 -8.47
N VAL A 43 -36.28 -6.35 -9.52
CA VAL A 43 -36.19 -7.82 -9.49
C VAL A 43 -35.19 -8.28 -8.43
N VAL A 44 -34.02 -7.64 -8.32
CA VAL A 44 -33.04 -7.92 -7.28
C VAL A 44 -33.59 -7.64 -5.87
N CYS A 45 -34.33 -6.55 -5.67
CA CYS A 45 -34.98 -6.25 -4.38
C CYS A 45 -36.06 -7.27 -4.01
N LEU A 46 -36.76 -7.85 -4.99
CA LEU A 46 -37.74 -8.90 -4.77
C LEU A 46 -37.10 -10.27 -4.48
N LEU A 47 -35.88 -10.50 -4.99
CA LEU A 47 -35.12 -11.73 -4.73
C LEU A 47 -34.40 -11.72 -3.38
N LYS A 48 -34.24 -10.57 -2.72
CA LYS A 48 -33.66 -10.47 -1.37
C LYS A 48 -34.14 -11.53 -0.37
N PRO A 49 -35.44 -11.75 -0.13
CA PRO A 49 -35.90 -12.75 0.83
C PRO A 49 -35.53 -14.18 0.44
N VAL A 50 -35.39 -14.46 -0.86
CA VAL A 50 -34.92 -15.77 -1.34
C VAL A 50 -33.44 -15.94 -1.01
N ILE A 51 -32.63 -14.89 -1.23
CA ILE A 51 -31.19 -14.86 -0.93
C ILE A 51 -30.94 -14.91 0.59
N ASP A 52 -31.77 -14.24 1.38
CA ASP A 52 -31.69 -14.27 2.84
C ASP A 52 -32.11 -15.65 3.36
N PHE A 53 -33.10 -16.30 2.74
CA PHE A 53 -33.54 -17.64 3.10
C PHE A 53 -32.52 -18.74 2.77
N THR A 54 -31.70 -18.56 1.72
CA THR A 54 -30.64 -19.51 1.37
C THR A 54 -29.41 -19.44 2.29
N GLY A 55 -29.43 -18.61 3.35
CA GLY A 55 -28.34 -18.49 4.32
C GLY A 55 -27.10 -17.76 3.78
N THR A 56 -27.21 -17.18 2.59
CA THR A 56 -26.16 -16.37 1.93
C THR A 56 -25.97 -14.99 2.56
N GLU A 57 -26.62 -14.72 3.69
CA GLU A 57 -26.49 -13.48 4.46
C GLU A 57 -25.03 -13.21 4.85
N GLN A 58 -24.23 -14.26 5.08
CA GLN A 58 -22.79 -14.16 5.36
C GLN A 58 -22.00 -13.63 4.15
N TYR A 59 -22.32 -14.04 2.92
CA TYR A 59 -21.61 -13.59 1.71
C TYR A 59 -21.85 -12.11 1.37
N PHE A 60 -22.97 -11.55 1.80
CA PHE A 60 -23.28 -10.13 1.59
C PHE A 60 -22.71 -9.22 2.70
N GLN A 61 -22.14 -9.80 3.77
CA GLN A 61 -21.46 -9.03 4.79
C GLN A 61 -20.02 -8.73 4.36
N VAL A 62 -19.70 -7.44 4.29
CA VAL A 62 -18.37 -6.93 3.94
C VAL A 62 -17.28 -7.53 4.85
N SER A 63 -17.60 -7.82 6.12
CA SER A 63 -16.72 -8.47 7.07
C SER A 63 -16.32 -9.89 6.66
N PHE A 64 -17.26 -10.70 6.18
CA PHE A 64 -16.99 -12.08 5.74
C PHE A 64 -16.12 -12.09 4.49
N LEU A 65 -16.43 -11.25 3.49
CA LEU A 65 -15.59 -11.11 2.30
C LEU A 65 -14.17 -10.66 2.67
N GLN A 66 -14.04 -9.76 3.65
CA GLN A 66 -12.73 -9.30 4.12
C GLN A 66 -11.93 -10.41 4.83
N GLU A 67 -12.59 -11.25 5.63
CA GLU A 67 -11.96 -12.41 6.27
C GLU A 67 -11.55 -13.48 5.26
N GLU A 68 -12.41 -13.78 4.29
CA GLU A 68 -12.11 -14.75 3.24
C GLU A 68 -10.95 -14.26 2.36
N TRP A 69 -10.96 -12.99 1.95
CA TRP A 69 -9.84 -12.35 1.24
C TRP A 69 -8.55 -12.31 2.06
N LYS A 70 -8.64 -12.14 3.39
CA LYS A 70 -7.47 -12.19 4.27
C LYS A 70 -6.94 -13.63 4.37
N ASN A 71 -7.83 -14.61 4.44
CA ASN A 71 -7.48 -16.03 4.49
C ASN A 71 -6.83 -16.50 3.18
N GLU A 72 -7.42 -16.14 2.02
CA GLU A 72 -6.83 -16.41 0.71
C GLU A 72 -5.47 -15.72 0.55
N ARG A 73 -5.32 -14.46 0.97
CA ARG A 73 -4.00 -13.79 0.96
C ARG A 73 -2.97 -14.47 1.85
N ASN A 74 -3.38 -14.99 3.01
CA ASN A 74 -2.47 -15.75 3.88
C ASN A 74 -2.06 -17.08 3.26
N LEU A 75 -2.98 -17.75 2.56
CA LEU A 75 -2.68 -18.99 1.82
C LEU A 75 -1.75 -18.72 0.64
N LEU A 76 -2.02 -17.66 -0.14
CA LEU A 76 -1.20 -17.22 -1.28
C LEU A 76 0.18 -16.69 -0.84
N GLY A 77 0.27 -15.98 0.29
CA GLY A 77 1.53 -15.55 0.89
C GLY A 77 2.40 -16.70 1.40
N ASN A 78 1.83 -17.90 1.57
CA ASN A 78 2.54 -19.13 1.92
C ASN A 78 2.88 -19.99 0.70
N VAL A 79 2.48 -19.58 -0.51
CA VAL A 79 2.89 -20.23 -1.76
C VAL A 79 4.33 -19.82 -2.05
N LYS A 80 5.23 -20.81 -2.11
CA LYS A 80 6.67 -20.62 -2.31
C LYS A 80 6.99 -19.73 -3.52
N GLU A 81 6.22 -19.82 -4.61
CA GLU A 81 6.43 -19.00 -5.81
C GLU A 81 6.23 -17.49 -5.56
N PHE A 82 5.29 -17.11 -4.68
CA PHE A 82 5.08 -15.70 -4.31
C PHE A 82 6.19 -15.19 -3.37
N GLN A 83 6.69 -16.05 -2.47
CA GLN A 83 7.84 -15.71 -1.62
C GLN A 83 9.12 -15.59 -2.44
N ASP A 84 9.37 -16.51 -3.38
CA ASP A 84 10.53 -16.47 -4.28
C ASP A 84 10.50 -15.23 -5.16
N MET A 85 9.32 -14.85 -5.69
CA MET A 85 9.16 -13.63 -6.48
C MET A 85 9.39 -12.37 -5.65
N GLN A 86 8.88 -12.31 -4.41
CA GLN A 86 9.15 -11.21 -3.49
C GLN A 86 10.63 -11.12 -3.12
N ASP A 87 11.31 -12.25 -2.90
CA ASP A 87 12.73 -12.28 -2.57
C ASP A 87 13.61 -11.88 -3.77
N VAL A 88 13.23 -12.24 -4.99
CA VAL A 88 13.90 -11.76 -6.22
C VAL A 88 13.72 -10.25 -6.37
N LEU A 89 12.49 -9.73 -6.23
CA LEU A 89 12.22 -8.30 -6.28
C LEU A 89 13.01 -7.56 -5.20
N LYS A 90 13.07 -8.10 -3.98
CA LYS A 90 13.82 -7.55 -2.86
C LYS A 90 15.32 -7.44 -3.18
N LYS A 91 15.91 -8.46 -3.81
CA LYS A 91 17.32 -8.41 -4.24
C LYS A 91 17.55 -7.31 -5.28
N GLU A 92 16.63 -7.10 -6.19
CA GLU A 92 16.71 -6.01 -7.17
C GLU A 92 16.63 -4.64 -6.48
N TYR A 93 15.70 -4.46 -5.53
CA TYR A 93 15.61 -3.24 -4.72
C TYR A 93 16.86 -2.99 -3.89
N GLU A 94 17.38 -4.00 -3.18
CA GLU A 94 18.61 -3.88 -2.39
C GLU A 94 19.81 -3.50 -3.28
N THR A 95 19.88 -4.04 -4.49
CA THR A 95 20.92 -3.69 -5.47
C THR A 95 20.78 -2.26 -5.95
N ALA A 96 19.57 -1.80 -6.26
CA ALA A 96 19.29 -0.43 -6.66
C ALA A 96 19.64 0.56 -5.55
N TYR A 97 19.23 0.28 -4.31
CA TYR A 97 19.57 1.10 -3.14
C TYR A 97 21.06 1.14 -2.87
N LYS A 98 21.75 -0.01 -2.95
CA LYS A 98 23.20 -0.06 -2.79
C LYS A 98 23.91 0.84 -3.80
N ASN A 99 23.55 0.73 -5.07
CA ASN A 99 24.15 1.55 -6.13
C ASN A 99 23.90 3.05 -5.89
N GLN A 100 22.67 3.43 -5.52
CA GLN A 100 22.31 4.82 -5.25
C GLN A 100 23.07 5.38 -4.05
N ILE A 101 23.17 4.62 -2.95
CA ILE A 101 23.90 5.02 -1.74
C ILE A 101 25.40 5.14 -2.04
N GLU A 102 25.98 4.22 -2.81
CA GLU A 102 27.39 4.28 -3.23
C GLU A 102 27.68 5.51 -4.10
N GLU A 103 26.79 5.88 -5.02
CA GLU A 103 26.95 7.10 -5.83
C GLU A 103 26.90 8.37 -4.99
N ILE A 104 25.95 8.46 -4.04
CA ILE A 104 25.82 9.61 -3.14
C ILE A 104 27.04 9.71 -2.22
N ALA A 105 27.50 8.57 -1.69
CA ALA A 105 28.69 8.51 -0.83
C ALA A 105 29.97 8.89 -1.59
N LYS A 106 30.17 8.42 -2.82
CA LYS A 106 31.30 8.82 -3.67
C LYS A 106 31.33 10.32 -3.95
N LYS A 107 30.16 10.93 -4.23
CA LYS A 107 30.04 12.40 -4.38
C LYS A 107 30.44 13.17 -3.12
N LYS A 108 30.44 12.50 -1.96
CA LYS A 108 30.84 13.05 -0.66
C LYS A 108 32.22 12.58 -0.20
N ASN A 109 33.04 11.99 -1.08
CA ASN A 109 34.36 11.43 -0.79
C ASN A 109 34.34 10.29 0.26
N ILE A 110 33.22 9.58 0.39
CA ILE A 110 33.10 8.41 1.26
C ILE A 110 33.08 7.15 0.39
N GLN A 111 34.05 6.27 0.60
CA GLN A 111 34.04 4.95 -0.02
C GLN A 111 33.29 3.97 0.88
N VAL A 112 32.15 3.47 0.42
CA VAL A 112 31.34 2.52 1.18
C VAL A 112 32.00 1.13 1.14
N LYS A 113 32.27 0.54 2.31
CA LYS A 113 32.75 -0.84 2.45
C LYS A 113 31.59 -1.83 2.59
N LYS A 114 30.57 -1.46 3.36
CA LYS A 114 29.44 -2.33 3.68
C LYS A 114 28.17 -1.50 3.92
N ILE A 115 27.05 -2.02 3.43
CA ILE A 115 25.70 -1.50 3.71
C ILE A 115 24.87 -2.65 4.26
N THR A 116 24.17 -2.40 5.36
CA THR A 116 23.24 -3.34 5.98
C THR A 116 21.85 -2.70 6.02
N PHE A 117 20.84 -3.43 5.54
CA PHE A 117 19.45 -2.99 5.50
C PHE A 117 18.61 -3.80 6.49
N TRP A 118 17.81 -3.10 7.29
CA TRP A 118 16.82 -3.70 8.18
C TRP A 118 15.43 -3.29 7.72
N TRP A 119 14.55 -4.29 7.55
CA TRP A 119 13.20 -4.12 7.00
C TRP A 119 12.16 -4.31 8.10
N ASP A 120 10.99 -3.68 7.95
CA ASP A 120 9.85 -3.93 8.85
C ASP A 120 9.31 -5.38 8.70
N ASN A 121 8.58 -5.87 9.70
CA ASN A 121 8.01 -7.22 9.76
C ASN A 121 7.04 -7.51 8.59
N LYS A 122 6.46 -6.46 8.00
CA LYS A 122 5.63 -6.56 6.78
C LYS A 122 6.44 -6.48 5.48
N LYS A 123 7.76 -6.24 5.56
CA LYS A 123 8.69 -6.07 4.44
C LYS A 123 8.31 -4.97 3.43
N GLU A 124 7.38 -4.08 3.77
CA GLU A 124 6.90 -3.01 2.88
C GLU A 124 7.82 -1.79 2.87
N HIS A 125 8.44 -1.47 4.01
CA HIS A 125 9.30 -0.29 4.16
C HIS A 125 10.63 -0.64 4.82
N LEU A 126 11.65 0.08 4.39
CA LEU A 126 12.96 0.05 5.01
C LEU A 126 12.85 0.71 6.38
N LYS A 127 13.31 0.02 7.42
CA LYS A 127 13.19 0.49 8.80
C LYS A 127 14.46 1.15 9.30
N GLN A 128 15.62 0.62 8.91
CA GLN A 128 16.91 1.13 9.36
C GLN A 128 18.01 0.80 8.34
N ILE A 129 18.96 1.72 8.18
CA ILE A 129 20.13 1.57 7.32
C ILE A 129 21.39 1.77 8.16
N GLU A 130 22.35 0.85 8.03
CA GLU A 130 23.70 1.00 8.55
C GLU A 130 24.70 1.02 7.39
N ILE A 131 25.51 2.08 7.31
CA ILE A 131 26.54 2.25 6.29
C ILE A 131 27.89 2.32 6.99
N ARG A 132 28.83 1.48 6.56
CA ARG A 132 30.23 1.54 6.99
C ARG A 132 31.11 1.90 5.80
N GLY A 133 31.93 2.94 5.95
CA GLY A 133 32.80 3.42 4.89
C GLY A 133 34.16 3.93 5.38
N ILE A 134 35.02 4.33 4.43
CA ILE A 134 36.26 5.06 4.70
C ILE A 134 36.12 6.46 4.08
N LEU A 135 36.59 7.49 4.78
CA LEU A 135 36.71 8.83 4.20
C LEU A 135 37.96 8.90 3.33
N LEU A 136 37.79 9.14 2.03
CA LEU A 136 38.90 9.40 1.13
C LEU A 136 39.34 10.85 1.32
N LYS A 137 40.49 11.07 1.97
CA LYS A 137 41.13 12.40 2.02
C LYS A 137 41.55 12.79 0.61
N GLY A 138 40.95 13.85 0.08
CA GLY A 138 41.30 14.41 -1.23
C GLY A 138 42.78 14.78 -1.30
N SER A 139 43.40 14.49 -2.44
CA SER A 139 44.73 14.94 -2.82
C SER A 139 44.73 16.43 -3.21
N ASP A 140 44.21 17.29 -2.35
CA ASP A 140 44.49 18.72 -2.40
C ASP A 140 44.53 19.26 -0.97
N SER A 141 45.74 19.58 -0.57
CA SER A 141 46.13 20.09 0.72
C SER A 141 45.56 21.49 0.98
N THR A 142 44.85 21.68 2.09
CA THR A 142 45.20 22.68 3.11
C THR A 142 44.57 22.29 4.45
N LEU A 143 45.28 22.61 5.52
CA LEU A 143 44.96 22.40 6.93
C LEU A 143 43.48 22.65 7.24
N HIS A 144 42.86 21.76 8.02
CA HIS A 144 42.56 21.99 9.44
C HIS A 144 42.01 20.70 10.07
N THR A 145 42.69 20.29 11.15
CA THR A 145 42.25 19.26 12.08
C THR A 145 41.07 19.80 12.87
N THR A 146 39.84 19.66 12.37
CA THR A 146 38.54 19.73 13.09
C THR A 146 37.44 19.94 12.05
N ASP A 147 36.70 18.88 11.72
CA ASP A 147 35.26 18.90 11.35
C ASP A 147 34.90 17.60 10.62
N ASN A 148 34.96 16.50 11.39
CA ASN A 148 34.48 15.18 10.96
C ASN A 148 32.93 15.05 10.81
N PRO A 149 32.03 15.90 11.37
CA PRO A 149 30.58 15.63 11.30
C PRO A 149 29.91 16.08 9.99
N SER A 150 30.45 17.06 9.25
CA SER A 150 29.71 17.70 8.13
C SER A 150 29.39 16.78 6.96
N HIS A 151 30.33 15.93 6.54
CA HIS A 151 30.13 15.00 5.41
C HIS A 151 29.21 13.83 5.77
N VAL A 152 29.33 13.30 6.98
CA VAL A 152 28.52 12.20 7.51
C VAL A 152 27.08 12.66 7.73
N GLU A 153 26.90 13.84 8.32
CA GLU A 153 25.58 14.41 8.62
C GLU A 153 24.86 14.88 7.35
N SER A 154 25.60 15.35 6.35
CA SER A 154 25.06 15.60 5.00
C SER A 154 24.55 14.33 4.33
N LEU A 155 25.29 13.21 4.44
CA LEU A 155 24.86 11.91 3.90
C LEU A 155 23.61 11.41 4.65
N LYS A 156 23.62 11.51 5.98
CA LYS A 156 22.49 11.14 6.84
C LYS A 156 21.21 11.89 6.46
N LYS A 157 21.28 13.22 6.29
CA LYS A 157 20.14 14.03 5.84
C LYS A 157 19.57 13.61 4.50
N ILE A 158 20.42 13.28 3.53
CA ILE A 158 19.99 12.84 2.21
C ILE A 158 19.27 11.49 2.31
N LEU A 159 19.79 10.56 3.12
CA LEU A 159 19.17 9.24 3.33
C LEU A 159 17.84 9.35 4.06
N MET A 160 17.74 10.22 5.07
CA MET A 160 16.49 10.50 5.78
C MET A 160 15.42 11.04 4.83
N GLN A 161 15.76 11.97 3.93
CA GLN A 161 14.82 12.52 2.96
C GLN A 161 14.42 11.53 1.86
N LEU A 162 15.35 10.68 1.42
CA LEU A 162 15.13 9.82 0.27
C LEU A 162 14.41 8.52 0.64
N TYR A 163 14.54 8.06 1.88
CA TYR A 163 13.93 6.82 2.39
C TYR A 163 12.89 7.05 3.48
N ASP A 164 12.57 8.32 3.81
CA ASP A 164 11.63 8.72 4.86
C ASP A 164 11.95 8.07 6.22
N LEU A 165 13.25 8.10 6.59
CA LEU A 165 13.78 7.48 7.80
C LEU A 165 14.03 8.51 8.89
N GLU A 166 13.80 8.12 10.16
CA GLU A 166 14.15 8.96 11.30
C GLU A 166 15.67 9.00 11.51
N GLU A 167 16.13 10.03 12.23
CA GLU A 167 17.55 10.24 12.48
C GLU A 167 18.19 9.09 13.30
N SER A 168 17.39 8.44 14.15
CA SER A 168 17.76 7.26 14.94
C SER A 168 17.90 5.98 14.12
N ASP A 169 17.42 5.98 12.87
CA ASP A 169 17.36 4.79 12.02
C ASP A 169 18.43 4.79 10.92
N VAL A 170 19.26 5.83 10.86
CA VAL A 170 20.35 5.96 9.90
C VAL A 170 21.68 6.03 10.64
N PHE A 171 22.45 4.95 10.55
CA PHE A 171 23.78 4.85 11.15
C PHE A 171 24.84 4.91 10.07
N VAL A 172 25.72 5.90 10.15
CA VAL A 172 26.84 6.05 9.23
C VAL A 172 28.13 6.09 10.05
N GLU A 173 28.92 5.04 9.95
CA GLU A 173 30.22 4.93 10.60
C GLU A 173 31.32 5.03 9.54
N VAL A 174 32.24 5.98 9.74
CA VAL A 174 33.33 6.24 8.81
C VAL A 174 34.66 6.09 9.55
N GLU A 175 35.49 5.15 9.09
CA GLU A 175 36.87 4.92 9.56
C GLU A 175 37.87 5.85 8.89
#